data_AF-A0A8J3NXV5-F1
#
_entry.id   AF-A0A8J3NXV5-F1
#
_cell.length_a   1.000
_cell.length_b   1.000
_cell.length_c   1.000
_cell.angle_alpha   90.00
_cell.angle_beta   90.00
_cell.angle_gamma   90.00
#
_symmetry.space_group_name_H-M   'P 1'
#
loop_
_entity.id
_entity.type
_entity.pdbx_description
1 polymer ?
#
loop_
_entity_poly.entity_id
_entity_poly.type
_entity_poly.pdbx_seq_one_letter_code
_entity_poly.pdbx_strand_id
1 'polypeptide(L)'
;MWAWWLGVVAFGSATVLPLVAAGHIGSAFLALAGLGYAVGLGGALQRRGAEREYAARVARGSAPSWSLLKVEAVELIDDDWPGQVRVRLVDADGRAATFVGKIPIFFEDLTSATPMPAPGHIRCWVRGFALTSSGRQLVVSTAIDSVTSEDGRDEFHVRPDQIEAPHGVWARL
;
A
#
# COMPACT_ATOMS: atom_id res chain seq x y z
N MET A 1 -3.42 39.10 -9.20
CA MET A 1 -4.61 38.69 -9.99
C MET A 1 -4.51 37.17 -10.07
N TRP A 2 -5.28 36.29 -9.44
CA TRP A 2 -6.63 36.29 -8.86
C TRP A 2 -6.62 35.54 -7.52
N ALA A 3 -7.65 35.76 -6.70
CA ALA A 3 -7.83 35.25 -5.35
C ALA A 3 -9.19 34.53 -5.20
N TRP A 4 -9.31 33.77 -4.10
CA TRP A 4 -10.51 33.16 -3.48
C TRP A 4 -11.01 31.85 -4.13
N TRP A 5 -11.44 30.80 -3.40
CA TRP A 5 -12.21 30.79 -2.15
C TRP A 5 -11.88 29.62 -1.21
N LEU A 6 -11.91 29.91 0.10
CA LEU A 6 -12.02 28.98 1.22
C LEU A 6 -13.48 28.55 1.39
N GLY A 7 -13.73 27.27 1.64
CA GLY A 7 -15.01 26.75 2.11
C GLY A 7 -14.84 26.01 3.43
N VAL A 8 -14.99 26.72 4.54
CA VAL A 8 -15.23 26.15 5.88
C VAL A 8 -16.72 25.90 6.01
N VAL A 9 -17.13 24.69 6.39
CA VAL A 9 -18.48 24.44 6.92
C VAL A 9 -18.32 23.90 8.33
N ALA A 10 -18.56 24.78 9.30
CA ALA A 10 -18.90 24.43 10.66
C ALA A 10 -20.37 24.81 10.87
N PHE A 11 -21.20 23.84 11.23
CA PHE A 11 -22.50 24.10 11.84
C PHE A 11 -22.76 23.00 12.87
N GLY A 12 -22.69 23.38 14.15
CA GLY A 12 -23.23 22.58 15.24
C GLY A 12 -24.74 22.74 15.32
N SER A 13 -25.40 21.88 16.09
CA SER A 13 -26.26 22.27 17.21
C SER A 13 -27.04 21.10 17.80
N ALA A 14 -27.26 21.22 19.11
CA ALA A 14 -28.41 20.73 19.87
C ALA A 14 -28.43 19.25 20.28
N THR A 15 -27.81 19.01 21.45
CA THR A 15 -28.27 18.03 22.44
C THR A 15 -29.71 18.38 22.86
N VAL A 16 -30.66 17.46 22.68
CA VAL A 16 -31.96 17.50 23.37
C VAL A 16 -32.24 16.11 23.93
N LEU A 17 -32.15 15.99 25.25
CA LEU A 17 -32.75 14.91 26.03
C LEU A 17 -34.26 15.17 26.16
N PRO A 18 -35.10 14.13 26.07
CA PRO A 18 -36.35 14.13 26.80
C PRO A 18 -36.35 13.06 27.90
N LEU A 19 -36.79 13.56 29.05
CA LEU A 19 -37.16 12.89 30.28
C LEU A 19 -38.44 12.04 30.09
N VAL A 20 -38.36 10.81 30.60
CA VAL A 20 -39.39 9.82 31.00
C VAL A 20 -40.88 10.19 30.85
N ALA A 21 -41.66 9.29 30.23
CA ALA A 21 -43.03 8.98 30.67
C ALA A 21 -43.37 7.51 30.38
N ALA A 22 -43.89 6.82 31.40
CA ALA A 22 -44.27 5.42 31.40
C ALA A 22 -45.60 5.15 30.64
N GLY A 23 -45.72 3.97 30.05
CA GLY A 23 -46.98 3.45 29.50
C GLY A 23 -46.81 2.02 28.99
N HIS A 24 -47.37 1.05 29.71
CA HIS A 24 -47.47 -0.35 29.30
C HIS A 24 -48.46 -0.53 28.13
N ILE A 25 -48.14 -1.46 27.21
CA ILE A 25 -48.99 -2.53 26.61
C ILE A 25 -48.46 -2.90 25.21
N GLY A 26 -48.25 -4.20 24.97
CA GLY A 26 -48.58 -4.82 23.68
C GLY A 26 -47.45 -5.25 22.75
N SER A 27 -47.13 -6.55 22.82
CA SER A 27 -46.93 -7.46 21.68
C SER A 27 -45.86 -7.18 20.60
N ALA A 28 -44.83 -8.04 20.65
CA ALA A 28 -44.27 -8.79 19.52
C ALA A 28 -43.89 -8.04 18.22
N PHE A 29 -42.61 -7.70 18.09
CA PHE A 29 -41.91 -7.73 16.80
C PHE A 29 -40.53 -8.37 16.99
N LEU A 30 -40.41 -9.62 16.54
CA LEU A 30 -39.15 -10.28 16.21
C LEU A 30 -38.74 -9.79 14.81
N ALA A 31 -37.63 -9.06 14.68
CA ALA A 31 -36.83 -9.03 13.44
C ALA A 31 -35.46 -8.35 13.67
N LEU A 32 -34.44 -9.20 13.78
CA LEU A 32 -33.11 -9.06 13.18
C LEU A 32 -32.46 -7.66 13.10
N ALA A 33 -31.51 -7.40 13.99
CA ALA A 33 -30.34 -6.57 13.71
C ALA A 33 -29.11 -7.17 14.40
N GLY A 34 -28.71 -8.35 13.92
CA GLY A 34 -27.38 -8.88 14.16
C GLY A 34 -26.38 -8.33 13.13
N LEU A 35 -25.13 -8.18 13.56
CA LEU A 35 -23.94 -7.89 12.75
C LEU A 35 -23.78 -6.47 12.21
N GLY A 36 -23.37 -5.55 13.09
CA GLY A 36 -22.56 -4.40 12.72
C GLY A 36 -21.22 -4.45 13.46
N TYR A 37 -20.12 -4.31 12.73
CA TYR A 37 -18.73 -4.14 13.19
C TYR A 37 -17.93 -5.39 13.56
N ALA A 38 -17.37 -6.04 12.54
CA ALA A 38 -16.11 -6.79 12.67
C ALA A 38 -15.23 -6.57 11.43
N VAL A 39 -14.92 -5.31 11.10
CA VAL A 39 -13.91 -4.98 10.08
C VAL A 39 -12.91 -4.02 10.72
N GLY A 40 -11.84 -4.54 11.29
CA GLY A 40 -10.77 -3.71 11.89
C GLY A 40 -9.72 -4.46 12.71
N LEU A 41 -10.05 -5.61 13.29
CA LEU A 41 -9.10 -6.37 14.14
C LEU A 41 -8.13 -7.25 13.34
N GLY A 42 -8.46 -7.62 12.11
CA GLY A 42 -7.61 -8.48 11.26
C GLY A 42 -6.27 -7.83 10.89
N GLY A 43 -6.28 -6.55 10.50
CA GLY A 43 -5.06 -5.87 10.03
C GLY A 43 -4.04 -5.55 11.13
N ALA A 44 -4.46 -5.43 12.39
CA ALA A 44 -3.56 -5.19 13.52
C ALA A 44 -2.90 -6.50 14.01
N LEU A 45 -3.65 -7.61 13.99
CA LEU A 45 -3.13 -8.94 14.32
C LEU A 45 -2.21 -9.47 13.21
N GLN A 46 -2.55 -9.23 11.95
CA GLN A 46 -1.70 -9.52 10.79
C GLN A 46 -0.35 -8.79 10.88
N ARG A 47 -0.37 -7.50 11.25
CA ARG A 47 0.85 -6.70 11.49
C ARG A 47 1.71 -7.26 12.62
N ARG A 48 1.12 -7.62 13.76
CA ARG A 48 1.86 -8.25 14.87
C ARG A 48 2.45 -9.61 14.52
N GLY A 49 1.79 -10.37 13.63
CA GLY A 49 2.31 -11.64 13.11
C GLY A 49 3.53 -11.43 12.22
N ALA A 50 3.43 -10.52 11.24
CA ALA A 50 4.51 -10.19 10.31
C ALA A 50 5.74 -9.58 11.02
N GLU A 51 5.53 -8.72 12.02
CA GLU A 51 6.60 -8.15 12.85
C GLU A 51 7.34 -9.23 13.66
N ARG A 52 6.61 -10.19 14.24
CA ARG A 52 7.22 -11.30 14.99
C ARG A 52 8.00 -12.25 14.08
N GLU A 53 7.50 -12.53 12.89
CA GLU A 53 8.20 -13.36 11.92
C GLU A 53 9.45 -12.66 11.36
N TYR A 54 9.37 -11.35 11.11
CA TYR A 54 10.52 -10.51 10.76
C TYR A 54 11.58 -10.53 11.86
N ALA A 55 11.18 -10.29 13.13
CA ALA A 55 12.07 -10.37 14.28
C ALA A 55 12.70 -11.77 14.43
N ALA A 56 11.93 -12.83 14.17
CA ALA A 56 12.44 -14.20 14.20
C ALA A 56 13.42 -14.50 13.06
N ARG A 57 13.25 -13.90 11.86
CA ARG A 57 14.21 -14.01 10.75
C ARG A 57 15.52 -13.30 11.05
N VAL A 58 15.43 -12.09 11.62
CA VAL A 58 16.59 -11.34 12.12
C VAL A 58 17.31 -12.14 13.19
N ALA A 59 16.58 -12.74 14.14
CA ALA A 59 17.14 -13.58 15.20
C ALA A 59 17.79 -14.87 14.67
N ARG A 60 17.37 -15.38 13.50
CA ARG A 60 17.98 -16.53 12.81
C ARG A 60 19.22 -16.17 11.98
N GLY A 61 19.68 -14.91 12.01
CA GLY A 61 20.88 -14.49 11.28
C GLY A 61 20.70 -14.40 9.76
N SER A 62 19.46 -14.55 9.26
CA SER A 62 19.13 -14.19 7.88
C SER A 62 18.88 -12.69 7.88
N ALA A 63 19.89 -11.91 7.52
CA ALA A 63 19.71 -10.47 7.32
C ALA A 63 18.49 -10.28 6.41
N PRO A 64 17.57 -9.36 6.74
CA PRO A 64 16.52 -9.02 5.80
C PRO A 64 17.23 -8.55 4.54
N SER A 65 17.14 -9.34 3.47
CA SER A 65 17.64 -8.96 2.16
C SER A 65 16.50 -8.23 1.46
N TRP A 66 16.75 -7.00 1.06
CA TRP A 66 15.83 -6.25 0.22
C TRP A 66 15.80 -6.90 -1.16
N SER A 67 14.75 -6.69 -1.92
CA SER A 67 14.62 -7.21 -3.30
C SER A 67 14.21 -6.08 -4.23
N LEU A 68 14.32 -6.28 -5.53
CA LEU A 68 13.90 -5.30 -6.53
C LEU A 68 12.50 -5.64 -7.02
N LEU A 69 11.58 -4.70 -6.84
CA LEU A 69 10.23 -4.76 -7.38
C LEU A 69 10.21 -4.13 -8.76
N LYS A 70 9.82 -4.90 -9.79
CA LYS A 70 9.68 -4.42 -11.16
C LYS A 70 8.55 -3.37 -11.25
N VAL A 71 8.86 -2.25 -11.89
CA VAL A 71 7.92 -1.19 -12.25
C VAL A 71 8.20 -0.69 -13.67
N GLU A 72 7.35 0.17 -14.18
CA GLU A 72 7.53 0.79 -15.50
C GLU A 72 7.52 2.32 -15.35
N ALA A 73 8.53 3.02 -15.86
CA ALA A 73 8.38 4.45 -16.13
C ALA A 73 7.29 4.63 -17.19
N VAL A 74 6.36 5.55 -16.91
CA VAL A 74 5.26 5.88 -17.81
C VAL A 74 5.32 7.33 -18.26
N GLU A 75 6.06 8.18 -17.55
CA GLU A 75 6.19 9.61 -17.85
C GLU A 75 7.47 10.16 -17.21
N LEU A 76 8.25 10.88 -18.00
CA LEU A 76 9.33 11.73 -17.50
C LEU A 76 8.74 13.10 -17.20
N ILE A 77 8.72 13.48 -15.92
CA ILE A 77 8.12 14.74 -15.45
C ILE A 77 9.11 15.90 -15.61
N ASP A 78 10.37 15.62 -15.28
CA ASP A 78 11.47 16.58 -15.28
C ASP A 78 12.76 15.83 -15.62
N ASP A 79 13.57 16.36 -16.55
CA ASP A 79 14.87 15.80 -16.91
C ASP A 79 16.06 16.61 -16.37
N ASP A 80 15.79 17.72 -15.65
CA ASP A 80 16.82 18.51 -14.96
C ASP A 80 17.32 17.78 -13.71
N TRP A 81 18.64 17.61 -13.61
CA TRP A 81 19.29 16.82 -12.55
C TRP A 81 18.75 17.15 -11.13
N PRO A 82 18.26 16.16 -10.35
CA PRO A 82 18.34 14.69 -10.55
C PRO A 82 17.18 14.06 -11.35
N GLY A 83 16.36 14.88 -12.01
CA GLY A 83 15.17 14.51 -12.75
C GLY A 83 14.05 13.98 -11.87
N GLN A 84 12.84 13.90 -12.43
CA GLN A 84 11.67 13.28 -11.83
C GLN A 84 10.93 12.43 -12.84
N VAL A 85 10.47 11.27 -12.39
CA VAL A 85 9.77 10.29 -13.21
C VAL A 85 8.53 9.79 -12.47
N ARG A 86 7.47 9.53 -13.22
CA ARG A 86 6.32 8.75 -12.76
C ARG A 86 6.52 7.29 -13.19
N VAL A 87 6.49 6.39 -12.22
CA VAL A 87 6.50 4.95 -12.46
C VAL A 87 5.18 4.31 -12.06
N ARG A 88 4.87 3.17 -12.68
CA ARG A 88 3.67 2.39 -12.47
C ARG A 88 4.01 0.97 -12.05
N LEU A 89 3.34 0.51 -11.00
CA LEU A 89 3.23 -0.89 -10.61
C LEU A 89 1.82 -1.38 -10.95
N VAL A 90 1.70 -2.57 -11.53
CA VAL A 90 0.42 -3.30 -11.56
C VAL A 90 0.54 -4.46 -10.57
N ASP A 91 -0.27 -4.44 -9.53
CA ASP A 91 -0.22 -5.43 -8.46
C ASP A 91 -0.77 -6.80 -8.90
N ALA A 92 -0.76 -7.79 -8.01
CA ALA A 92 -1.25 -9.14 -8.30
C ALA A 92 -2.77 -9.20 -8.53
N ASP A 93 -3.51 -8.21 -8.05
CA ASP A 93 -4.97 -8.07 -8.23
C ASP A 93 -5.31 -7.26 -9.50
N GLY A 94 -4.30 -6.82 -10.25
CA GLY A 94 -4.47 -6.00 -11.45
C GLY A 94 -4.71 -4.51 -11.17
N ARG A 95 -4.52 -4.05 -9.93
CA ARG A 95 -4.64 -2.63 -9.59
C ARG A 95 -3.34 -1.90 -9.91
N ALA A 96 -3.47 -0.77 -10.58
CA ALA A 96 -2.34 0.12 -10.81
C ALA A 96 -2.05 0.98 -9.57
N ALA A 97 -0.77 1.14 -9.24
CA ALA A 97 -0.27 2.13 -8.31
C ALA A 97 0.80 2.96 -9.03
N THR A 98 0.74 4.28 -8.85
CA THR A 98 1.69 5.23 -9.43
C THR A 98 2.58 5.81 -8.35
N PHE A 99 3.84 6.06 -8.69
CA PHE A 99 4.83 6.66 -7.79
C PHE A 99 5.50 7.79 -8.55
N VAL A 100 5.81 8.87 -7.85
CA VAL A 100 6.62 9.98 -8.38
C VAL A 100 7.86 10.11 -7.52
N GLY A 101 9.02 10.19 -8.16
CA GLY A 101 10.28 10.37 -7.44
C GLY A 101 11.43 10.67 -8.38
N LYS A 102 12.62 10.81 -7.79
CA LYS A 102 13.84 11.15 -8.52
C LYS A 102 14.27 9.99 -9.41
N ILE A 103 14.81 10.28 -10.60
CA ILE A 103 15.26 9.25 -11.55
C ILE A 103 16.20 8.22 -10.91
N PRO A 104 17.26 8.60 -10.15
CA PRO A 104 18.20 7.65 -9.56
C PRO A 104 17.63 6.69 -8.51
N ILE A 105 16.37 6.90 -8.07
CA ILE A 105 15.69 5.96 -7.18
C ILE A 105 15.21 4.73 -7.96
N PHE A 106 14.86 4.92 -9.25
CA PHE A 106 14.18 3.90 -10.05
C PHE A 106 15.01 3.37 -11.22
N PHE A 107 15.96 4.18 -11.72
CA PHE A 107 16.73 3.91 -12.93
C PHE A 107 18.18 4.37 -12.77
N GLU A 108 19.09 3.73 -13.49
CA GLU A 108 20.48 4.19 -13.60
C GLU A 108 20.66 5.25 -14.70
N ASP A 109 19.89 5.16 -15.80
CA ASP A 109 20.14 5.92 -17.04
C ASP A 109 18.87 6.36 -17.82
N LEU A 110 17.78 6.73 -17.11
CA LEU A 110 16.59 7.27 -17.78
C LEU A 110 16.81 8.69 -18.32
N THR A 111 16.42 8.93 -19.58
CA THR A 111 16.55 10.26 -20.24
C THR A 111 15.28 10.62 -21.02
N SER A 112 15.18 11.86 -21.51
CA SER A 112 14.09 12.32 -22.38
C SER A 112 14.04 11.63 -23.75
N ALA A 113 15.12 10.95 -24.16
CA ALA A 113 15.15 10.12 -25.36
C ALA A 113 14.65 8.68 -25.11
N THR A 114 14.47 8.26 -23.86
CA THR A 114 14.06 6.88 -23.53
C THR A 114 12.60 6.64 -23.94
N PRO A 115 12.31 5.63 -24.79
CA PRO A 115 10.93 5.28 -25.13
C PRO A 115 10.15 4.79 -23.90
N MET A 116 8.90 5.21 -23.78
CA MET A 116 8.00 4.82 -22.69
C MET A 116 6.93 3.83 -23.19
N PRO A 117 6.51 2.84 -22.38
CA PRO A 117 6.97 2.58 -21.02
C PRO A 117 8.37 1.92 -20.97
N ALA A 118 9.17 2.28 -19.96
CA ALA A 118 10.52 1.75 -19.76
C ALA A 118 10.64 0.95 -18.45
N PRO A 119 11.31 -0.22 -18.42
CA PRO A 119 11.43 -1.03 -17.22
C PRO A 119 12.34 -0.39 -16.16
N GLY A 120 11.90 -0.39 -14.90
CA GLY A 120 12.68 0.09 -13.76
C GLY A 120 12.41 -0.70 -12.49
N HIS A 121 13.00 -0.29 -11.37
CA HIS A 121 12.90 -1.04 -10.12
C HIS A 121 12.68 -0.16 -8.89
N ILE A 122 11.98 -0.70 -7.90
CA ILE A 122 11.88 -0.12 -6.55
C ILE A 122 12.50 -1.11 -5.57
N ARG A 123 13.42 -0.67 -4.71
CA ARG A 123 13.86 -1.52 -3.60
C ARG A 123 12.70 -1.77 -2.64
N CYS A 124 12.55 -3.02 -2.21
CA CYS A 124 11.46 -3.42 -1.34
C CYS A 124 11.89 -4.46 -0.30
N TRP A 125 11.11 -4.57 0.75
CA TRP A 125 11.14 -5.68 1.70
C TRP A 125 10.08 -6.70 1.33
N VAL A 126 10.46 -7.97 1.15
CA VAL A 126 9.48 -9.07 1.11
C VAL A 126 9.07 -9.39 2.54
N ARG A 127 7.85 -8.99 2.93
CA ARG A 127 7.31 -9.16 4.28
C ARG A 127 6.76 -10.56 4.52
N GLY A 128 6.24 -11.20 3.48
CA GLY A 128 5.67 -12.54 3.57
C GLY A 128 5.02 -13.00 2.27
N PHE A 129 4.17 -14.01 2.38
CA PHE A 129 3.36 -14.52 1.28
C PHE A 129 1.90 -14.64 1.70
N ALA A 130 1.00 -14.51 0.73
CA ALA A 130 -0.41 -14.76 0.88
C ALA A 130 -0.83 -15.86 -0.12
N LEU A 131 -1.65 -16.80 0.33
CA LEU A 131 -2.29 -17.78 -0.55
C LEU A 131 -3.68 -17.25 -0.92
N THR A 132 -3.91 -17.12 -2.22
CA THR A 132 -5.17 -16.63 -2.80
C THR A 132 -5.75 -17.68 -3.74
N SER A 133 -6.99 -17.50 -4.19
CA SER A 133 -7.59 -18.34 -5.24
C SER A 133 -6.82 -18.28 -6.56
N SER A 134 -6.12 -17.17 -6.84
CA SER A 134 -5.24 -16.98 -7.99
C SER A 134 -3.82 -17.55 -7.81
N GLY A 135 -3.52 -18.15 -6.65
CA GLY A 135 -2.21 -18.71 -6.33
C GLY A 135 -1.45 -17.90 -5.28
N ARG A 136 -0.13 -18.08 -5.27
CA ARG A 136 0.77 -17.47 -4.28
C ARG A 136 1.09 -16.03 -4.67
N GLN A 137 0.80 -15.09 -3.76
CA GLN A 137 1.21 -13.70 -3.84
C GLN A 137 2.27 -13.40 -2.77
N LEU A 138 3.09 -12.38 -3.00
CA LEU A 138 4.04 -11.84 -2.04
C LEU A 138 3.51 -10.52 -1.49
N VAL A 139 3.68 -10.30 -0.18
CA VAL A 139 3.43 -9.00 0.44
C VAL A 139 4.75 -8.26 0.50
N VAL A 140 4.85 -7.12 -0.16
CA VAL A 140 6.08 -6.32 -0.25
C VAL A 140 5.87 -4.91 0.26
N SER A 141 6.91 -4.33 0.83
CA SER A 141 6.91 -2.95 1.35
C SER A 141 8.02 -2.13 0.70
N THR A 142 7.66 -0.99 0.11
CA THR A 142 8.55 -0.03 -0.58
C THR A 142 9.15 1.03 0.36
N ALA A 143 8.86 0.92 1.66
CA ALA A 143 9.29 1.87 2.69
C ALA A 143 10.81 1.96 2.91
N ILE A 144 11.61 1.05 2.35
CA ILE A 144 13.08 1.06 2.50
C ILE A 144 13.70 2.38 2.05
N ASP A 145 13.16 2.96 0.97
CA ASP A 145 13.62 4.24 0.39
C ASP A 145 12.62 5.37 0.63
N SER A 146 11.68 5.18 1.55
CA SER A 146 10.55 6.09 1.77
C SER A 146 9.76 6.38 0.49
N VAL A 147 9.72 5.41 -0.42
CA VAL A 147 8.92 5.48 -1.64
C VAL A 147 7.49 5.09 -1.29
N THR A 148 6.53 5.90 -1.74
CA THR A 148 5.10 5.71 -1.48
C THR A 148 4.35 6.06 -2.76
N SER A 149 3.28 5.32 -3.06
CA SER A 149 2.44 5.65 -4.20
C SER A 149 1.69 6.96 -3.98
N GLU A 150 1.19 7.56 -5.06
CA GLU A 150 0.45 8.83 -5.01
C GLU A 150 -0.82 8.76 -4.12
N ASP A 151 -1.35 7.56 -3.86
CA ASP A 151 -2.46 7.30 -2.94
C ASP A 151 -2.03 7.00 -1.49
N GLY A 152 -0.73 7.12 -1.17
CA GLY A 152 -0.20 6.99 0.18
C GLY A 152 0.10 5.57 0.64
N ARG A 153 0.11 4.58 -0.27
CA ARG A 153 0.45 3.18 0.06
C ARG A 153 1.93 2.87 -0.12
N ASP A 154 2.48 2.05 0.76
CA ASP A 154 3.82 1.51 0.65
C ASP A 154 3.84 -0.03 0.64
N GLU A 155 2.71 -0.68 0.94
CA GLU A 155 2.54 -2.14 0.95
C GLU A 155 1.69 -2.63 -0.23
N PHE A 156 2.19 -3.65 -0.93
CA PHE A 156 1.58 -4.18 -2.14
C PHE A 156 1.58 -5.71 -2.16
N HIS A 157 0.55 -6.28 -2.76
CA HIS A 157 0.48 -7.71 -3.08
C HIS A 157 0.97 -7.90 -4.51
N VAL A 158 2.05 -8.65 -4.71
CA VAL A 158 2.68 -8.80 -6.03
C VAL A 158 2.88 -10.27 -6.37
N ARG A 159 2.98 -10.56 -7.65
CA ARG A 159 3.29 -11.92 -8.10
C ARG A 159 4.79 -12.19 -7.91
N PRO A 160 5.21 -13.45 -7.69
CA PRO A 160 6.62 -13.80 -7.56
C PRO A 160 7.50 -13.36 -8.74
N ASP A 161 6.98 -13.37 -9.98
CA ASP A 161 7.70 -12.94 -11.18
C ASP A 161 7.99 -11.44 -11.24
N GLN A 162 7.33 -10.64 -10.40
CA GLN A 162 7.56 -9.19 -10.28
C GLN A 162 8.71 -8.85 -9.34
N ILE A 163 9.27 -9.83 -8.63
CA ILE A 163 10.39 -9.65 -7.72
C ILE A 163 11.65 -10.23 -8.32
N GLU A 164 12.68 -9.38 -8.39
CA GLU A 164 14.05 -9.81 -8.67
C GLU A 164 14.79 -9.90 -7.35
N ALA A 165 15.31 -11.10 -7.10
CA ALA A 165 16.27 -11.35 -6.05
C ALA A 165 17.36 -10.28 -6.07
N PRO A 166 17.75 -9.70 -4.93
CA PRO A 166 19.02 -8.98 -4.90
C PRO A 166 20.09 -9.99 -5.31
N HIS A 167 21.13 -9.53 -6.01
CA HIS A 167 22.29 -10.33 -6.32
C HIS A 167 22.70 -11.18 -5.09
N GLY A 168 22.45 -12.50 -5.14
CA GLY A 168 23.02 -13.45 -4.18
C GLY A 168 22.14 -14.46 -3.41
N VAL A 169 20.80 -14.53 -3.48
CA VAL A 169 20.06 -15.41 -2.50
C VAL A 169 19.02 -16.42 -3.02
N TRP A 170 18.51 -16.37 -4.25
CA TRP A 170 17.32 -17.19 -4.60
C TRP A 170 17.52 -18.32 -5.63
N ALA A 171 18.75 -18.76 -5.91
CA ALA A 171 19.00 -19.82 -6.90
C ALA A 171 18.63 -21.26 -6.47
N ARG A 172 17.94 -21.49 -5.34
CA ARG A 172 17.55 -22.84 -4.89
C ARG A 172 16.27 -22.82 -4.04
N LEU A 173 15.11 -22.82 -4.68
CA LEU A 173 13.84 -23.44 -4.24
C LEU A 173 13.00 -23.73 -5.50
#